data_AF-A0A5A9EN55-F1
#
_entry.id   AF-A0A5A9EN55-F1
#
_cell.length_a   1.000
_cell.length_b   1.000
_cell.length_c   1.000
_cell.angle_alpha   90.00
_cell.angle_beta   90.00
_cell.angle_gamma   90.00
#
_symmetry.space_group_name_H-M   'P 1'
#
loop_
_entity.id
_entity.type
_entity.pdbx_description
1 polymer ?
#
loop_
_entity_poly.entity_id
_entity_poly.type
_entity_poly.pdbx_seq_one_letter_code
_entity_poly.pdbx_strand_id
1 'polypeptide(L)' 'MRSRTIFAGLALALLLTGCAGIGPATEGGCTAFRPIYTSKADVLTDGTAEQVLAHNLAGARICGWRPAREKG' A
#
# COMPACT_ATOMS: atom_id res chain seq x y z
N MET A 1 -35.76 7.15 19.24
CA MET A 1 -34.59 8.01 19.52
C MET A 1 -33.40 7.20 20.03
N ARG A 2 -33.50 6.46 21.14
CA ARG A 2 -32.38 5.68 21.73
C ARG A 2 -31.60 4.73 20.80
N SER A 3 -32.25 4.21 19.76
CA SER A 3 -31.60 3.33 18.76
C SER A 3 -30.71 4.09 17.77
N ARG A 4 -31.05 5.32 17.37
CA ARG A 4 -30.24 6.12 16.42
C ARG A 4 -28.91 6.56 17.02
N THR A 5 -28.89 6.86 18.32
CA THR A 5 -27.68 7.24 19.05
C THR A 5 -26.71 6.07 19.25
N ILE A 6 -27.24 4.84 19.35
CA ILE A 6 -26.40 3.62 19.47
C ILE A 6 -25.68 3.34 18.15
N PHE A 7 -26.38 3.40 17.01
CA PHE A 7 -25.76 3.19 15.70
C PHE A 7 -24.72 4.27 15.36
N ALA A 8 -25.01 5.52 15.67
CA ALA A 8 -24.05 6.61 15.49
C ALA A 8 -22.79 6.42 16.37
N GLY A 9 -22.96 5.97 17.62
CA GLY A 9 -21.85 5.65 18.52
C GLY A 9 -20.99 4.50 18.02
N LEU A 10 -21.61 3.42 17.49
CA LEU A 10 -20.90 2.28 16.95
C LEU A 10 -20.11 2.63 15.68
N ALA A 11 -20.72 3.39 14.77
CA ALA A 11 -20.06 3.87 13.56
C ALA A 11 -18.85 4.77 13.87
N LEU A 12 -18.99 5.66 14.86
CA LEU A 12 -17.89 6.52 15.30
C LEU A 12 -16.74 5.71 15.93
N ALA A 13 -17.06 4.69 16.73
CA ALA A 13 -16.05 3.80 17.32
C ALA A 13 -15.26 3.02 16.26
N LEU A 14 -15.90 2.57 15.18
CA LEU A 14 -15.24 1.88 14.06
C LEU A 14 -14.34 2.80 13.22
N LEU A 15 -14.67 4.08 13.10
CA LEU A 15 -13.84 5.05 12.38
C LEU A 15 -12.58 5.42 13.17
N LEU A 16 -12.64 5.38 14.50
CA LEU A 16 -11.52 5.74 15.37
C LEU A 16 -10.40 4.68 15.45
N THR A 17 -10.63 3.44 14.99
CA THR A 17 -9.59 2.39 14.98
C THR A 17 -8.55 2.54 13.87
N GLY A 18 -8.76 3.46 12.91
CA GLY A 18 -7.83 3.66 11.79
C GLY A 18 -6.43 4.09 12.22
N CYS A 19 -6.30 4.95 13.23
CA CYS A 19 -4.99 5.43 13.70
C CYS A 19 -4.21 4.41 14.53
N ALA A 20 -4.88 3.45 15.19
CA ALA A 20 -4.19 2.42 15.97
C ALA A 20 -3.69 1.26 15.10
N GLY A 21 -4.28 1.05 13.92
CA GLY A 21 -3.88 -0.01 12.98
C GLY A 21 -2.68 0.36 12.10
N ILE A 22 -2.40 1.65 11.95
CA ILE A 22 -1.20 2.13 11.27
C ILE A 22 -0.13 2.24 12.35
N GLY A 23 0.68 1.20 12.49
CA GLY A 23 1.86 1.21 13.36
C GLY A 23 2.78 2.39 13.02
N PRO A 24 3.83 2.66 13.82
CA PRO A 24 4.80 3.68 13.48
C PRO A 24 5.25 3.49 12.03
N ALA A 25 5.54 4.61 11.33
CA ALA A 25 6.23 4.61 10.04
C ALA A 25 7.67 4.09 10.24
N THR A 26 7.74 2.83 10.67
CA THR A 26 8.94 2.05 10.83
C THR A 26 9.44 1.77 9.44
N GLU A 27 10.74 1.53 9.38
CA GLU A 27 11.46 1.18 8.16
C GLU A 27 10.66 0.19 7.29
N GLY A 28 9.89 -0.75 7.86
CA GLY A 28 9.07 -1.70 7.10
C GLY A 28 8.12 -1.09 6.06
N GLY A 29 7.36 -0.05 6.40
CA GLY A 29 6.38 0.55 5.48
C GLY A 29 7.04 1.42 4.40
N CYS A 30 7.91 2.34 4.81
CA CYS A 30 8.64 3.21 3.87
C CYS A 30 9.69 2.45 3.04
N THR A 31 10.28 1.37 3.57
CA THR A 31 11.20 0.50 2.82
C THR A 31 10.43 -0.41 1.85
N ALA A 32 9.23 -0.88 2.20
CA ALA A 32 8.42 -1.67 1.30
C ALA A 32 7.94 -0.87 0.08
N PHE A 33 7.68 0.42 0.25
CA PHE A 33 7.16 1.29 -0.80
C PHE A 33 8.10 2.44 -1.14
N ARG A 34 9.37 2.12 -1.40
CA ARG A 34 10.35 3.12 -1.87
C ARG A 34 9.91 3.70 -3.23
N PRO A 35 10.13 5.00 -3.46
CA PRO A 35 9.84 5.62 -4.74
C PRO A 35 10.70 5.03 -5.86
N ILE A 36 10.11 4.91 -7.05
CA ILE A 36 10.79 4.56 -8.29
C ILE A 36 11.17 5.88 -8.97
N TYR A 37 12.45 6.08 -9.25
CA TYR A 37 12.97 7.32 -9.83
C TYR A 37 13.22 7.14 -11.33
N THR A 38 12.39 7.77 -12.15
CA THR A 38 12.50 7.74 -13.62
C THR A 38 12.91 9.11 -14.15
N SER A 39 13.57 9.15 -15.31
CA SER A 39 13.79 10.39 -16.08
C SER A 39 12.87 10.44 -17.31
N LYS A 40 12.75 11.60 -17.96
CA LYS A 40 12.01 11.71 -19.23
C LYS A 40 12.56 10.81 -20.35
N ALA A 41 13.85 10.49 -20.29
CA ALA A 41 14.53 9.66 -21.28
C ALA A 41 14.56 8.17 -20.88
N ASP A 42 14.02 7.83 -19.72
CA ASP A 42 14.05 6.46 -19.22
C ASP A 42 13.06 5.59 -20.01
N VAL A 43 13.60 4.65 -20.77
CA VAL A 43 12.85 3.63 -21.52
C VAL A 43 13.03 2.28 -20.85
N LEU A 44 12.83 2.24 -19.52
CA LEU A 44 13.06 1.08 -18.66
C LEU A 44 14.53 0.66 -18.67
N THR A 45 15.41 1.55 -18.20
CA THR A 45 16.80 1.18 -17.89
C THR A 45 16.85 0.04 -16.87
N ASP A 46 17.97 -0.68 -16.81
CA ASP A 46 18.17 -1.77 -15.86
C ASP A 46 17.92 -1.34 -14.41
N GLY A 47 18.38 -0.14 -14.03
CA GLY A 47 18.15 0.40 -12.68
C GLY A 47 16.67 0.65 -12.38
N THR A 48 15.91 1.12 -13.36
CA THR A 48 14.46 1.30 -13.22
C THR A 48 13.74 -0.04 -13.17
N ALA A 49 14.16 -1.00 -14.00
CA ALA A 49 13.61 -2.36 -13.98
C ALA A 49 13.81 -3.03 -12.62
N GLU A 50 14.98 -2.87 -12.01
CA GLU A 50 15.28 -3.37 -10.66
C GLU A 50 14.36 -2.75 -9.61
N GLN A 51 14.17 -1.43 -9.64
CA GLN A 51 13.27 -0.73 -8.71
C GLN A 51 11.81 -1.19 -8.86
N VAL A 52 11.33 -1.35 -10.09
CA VAL A 52 9.99 -1.88 -10.39
C VAL A 52 9.84 -3.31 -9.88
N LEU A 53 10.83 -4.17 -10.12
CA LEU A 53 10.81 -5.56 -9.65
C LEU A 53 10.73 -5.62 -8.12
N ALA A 54 11.58 -4.87 -7.41
CA ALA A 54 11.58 -4.81 -5.95
C ALA A 54 10.23 -4.35 -5.41
N HIS A 55 9.64 -3.32 -6.02
CA HIS A 55 8.32 -2.80 -5.65
C HIS A 55 7.21 -3.86 -5.85
N ASN A 56 7.20 -4.54 -7.00
CA ASN A 56 6.21 -5.58 -7.30
C ASN A 56 6.31 -6.78 -6.35
N LEU A 57 7.53 -7.20 -6.00
CA LEU A 57 7.75 -8.29 -5.04
C LEU A 57 7.28 -7.91 -3.63
N ALA A 58 7.52 -6.67 -3.19
CA ALA A 58 7.01 -6.16 -1.92
C ALA A 58 5.47 -6.17 -1.90
N GLY A 59 4.84 -5.66 -2.96
CA GLY A 59 3.37 -5.67 -3.09
C GLY A 59 2.78 -7.08 -3.19
N ALA A 60 3.44 -8.02 -3.87
CA ALA A 60 3.02 -9.43 -3.88
C ALA A 60 3.05 -10.05 -2.47
N ARG A 61 4.12 -9.77 -1.71
CA ARG A 61 4.31 -10.30 -0.35
C ARG A 61 3.36 -9.68 0.68
N ILE A 62 3.18 -8.36 0.65
CA ILE A 62 2.50 -7.60 1.72
C ILE A 62 1.04 -7.33 1.37
N CYS A 63 0.73 -7.09 0.10
CA CYS A 63 -0.59 -6.70 -0.37
C CYS A 63 -1.31 -7.80 -1.17
N GLY A 64 -0.64 -8.93 -1.45
CA GLY A 64 -1.21 -10.02 -2.23
C GLY A 64 -1.40 -9.68 -3.72
N TRP A 65 -0.61 -8.74 -4.26
CA TRP A 65 -0.63 -8.45 -5.69
C TRP A 65 -0.28 -9.71 -6.49
N ARG A 66 -1.00 -9.90 -7.60
CA ARG A 66 -0.75 -10.99 -8.53
C ARG A 66 -0.11 -10.40 -9.79
N PRO A 67 0.86 -11.10 -10.41
CA PRO A 67 1.39 -10.68 -11.70
C PRO A 67 0.24 -10.46 -12.67
N ALA A 68 0.29 -9.39 -13.45
CA ALA A 68 -0.58 -9.28 -14.61
C ALA A 68 -0.35 -10.54 -15.46
N ARG A 69 -1.44 -11.20 -15.86
CA ARG A 69 -1.35 -12.35 -16.77
C ARG A 69 -0.55 -11.92 -17.99
N GLU A 70 0.47 -12.69 -18.38
CA GLU A 70 1.04 -12.53 -19.71
C GLU A 70 -0.11 -12.63 -20.71
N LYS A 71 -0.27 -11.59 -21.52
CA LYS A 71 -1.08 -11.69 -22.73
C LYS A 71 -0.23 -12.50 -23.69
N GLY A 72 -0.45 -13.82 -23.70
CA GLY A 72 0.06 -14.71 -24.73
C GLY A 72 -0.41 -14.30 -26.12
#